data_AF-S6BM57-F1
#
_entry.id   AF-S6BM57-F1
#
_cell.length_a   1.000
_cell.length_b   1.000
_cell.length_c   1.000
_cell.angle_alpha   90.00
_cell.angle_beta   90.00
_cell.angle_gamma   90.00
#
_symmetry.space_group_name_H-M   'P 1'
#
loop_
_entity.id
_entity.type
_entity.pdbx_description
1 polymer ?
#
loop_
_entity_poly.entity_id
_entity_poly.type
_entity_poly.pdbx_seq_one_letter_code
_entity_poly.pdbx_strand_id
1 'polypeptide(L)'
;MEPDPECMSLQQLYLLNNNLERLKCDAVIKLHGLQKVKHDLLTENARLIQRTREYARQKRENGQKQLGRNHATQLPAQFGATTFNEQMNPGALKGVYTPAHKNSPITVSVQMGPNFTAVLETAISLNQAQLREFYKADATHIDYRMILIETKKGIVENASTVVTRNPKVTLLKLQEGVKYHATVHCTVPNSECRLTGEATFVYKYVAPKQPMVQPDHTEATLPDTQAPISVDNESYKMNVQVGEDEYLTCNFNNEDDLTQIAQSFINNNRLKPILLDGLVTALENLKLSGVTIRNVDVSDLL
;
A
#
# COMPACT_ATOMS: atom_id res chain seq x y z
N MET A 1 29.49 32.85 -7.86
CA MET A 1 28.75 32.98 -9.13
C MET A 1 27.84 31.78 -9.20
N GLU A 2 26.53 31.98 -9.09
CA GLU A 2 25.58 30.94 -9.47
C GLU A 2 25.74 30.71 -10.98
N PRO A 3 25.81 29.46 -11.43
CA PRO A 3 26.03 29.19 -12.83
C PRO A 3 24.75 29.50 -13.59
N ASP A 4 24.83 30.45 -14.52
CA ASP A 4 23.70 30.93 -15.30
C ASP A 4 23.24 29.82 -16.26
N PRO A 5 22.01 29.29 -16.14
CA PRO A 5 21.53 28.20 -16.98
C PRO A 5 21.48 28.56 -18.46
N GLU A 6 21.42 29.85 -18.81
CA GLU A 6 21.45 30.33 -20.20
C GLU A 6 22.83 30.19 -20.85
N CYS A 7 23.89 30.06 -20.04
CA CYS A 7 25.28 29.93 -20.51
C CYS A 7 25.81 28.48 -20.45
N MET A 8 24.98 27.51 -20.04
CA MET A 8 25.39 26.11 -19.91
C MET A 8 25.29 25.37 -21.24
N SER A 9 26.25 24.46 -21.49
CA SER A 9 26.12 23.54 -22.60
C SER A 9 24.98 22.55 -22.37
N LEU A 10 24.39 22.05 -23.45
CA LEU A 10 23.28 21.09 -23.41
C LEU A 10 23.63 19.85 -22.59
N GLN A 11 24.89 19.41 -22.62
CA GLN A 11 25.41 18.29 -21.84
C GLN A 11 25.51 18.62 -20.34
N GLN A 12 25.86 19.85 -19.98
CA GLN A 12 25.87 20.33 -18.59
C GLN A 12 24.45 20.46 -18.03
N LEU A 13 23.49 20.91 -18.83
CA LEU A 13 22.07 20.97 -18.46
C LEU A 13 21.49 19.58 -18.19
N TYR A 14 21.81 18.58 -19.01
CA TYR A 14 21.41 17.19 -18.75
C TYR A 14 21.99 16.64 -17.45
N LEU A 15 23.26 16.93 -17.16
CA LEU A 15 23.90 16.50 -15.93
C LEU A 15 23.26 17.17 -14.71
N LEU A 16 22.98 18.47 -14.80
CA LEU A 16 22.31 19.24 -13.75
C LEU A 16 20.91 18.70 -13.47
N ASN A 17 20.12 18.43 -14.51
CA ASN A 17 18.77 17.89 -14.37
C ASN A 17 18.79 16.51 -13.70
N ASN A 18 19.71 15.62 -14.09
CA ASN A 18 19.89 14.32 -13.45
C ASN A 18 20.28 14.43 -11.97
N ASN A 19 21.13 15.41 -11.63
CA ASN A 19 21.52 15.64 -10.24
C ASN A 19 20.37 16.21 -9.40
N LEU A 20 19.56 17.11 -9.97
CA LEU A 20 18.36 17.63 -9.33
C LEU A 20 17.32 16.54 -9.08
N GLU A 21 17.11 15.64 -10.04
CA GLU A 21 16.19 14.51 -9.85
C GLU A 21 16.69 13.53 -8.79
N ARG A 22 18.00 13.26 -8.71
CA ARG A 22 18.57 12.48 -7.59
C ARG A 22 18.37 13.17 -6.25
N LEU A 23 18.64 14.48 -6.18
CA LEU A 23 18.47 15.24 -4.95
C LEU A 23 17.00 15.24 -4.49
N LYS A 24 16.07 15.37 -5.43
CA LYS A 24 14.63 15.27 -5.19
C LYS A 24 14.25 13.88 -4.67
N CYS A 25 14.76 12.81 -5.28
CA CYS A 25 14.55 11.43 -4.80
C CYS A 25 15.06 11.24 -3.37
N ASP A 26 16.29 11.68 -3.09
CA ASP A 26 16.89 11.61 -1.76
C ASP A 26 16.10 12.42 -0.73
N ALA A 27 15.61 13.60 -1.12
CA ALA A 27 14.77 14.43 -0.27
C ALA A 27 13.43 13.75 0.06
N VAL A 28 12.78 13.12 -0.92
CA VAL A 28 11.51 12.38 -0.72
C VAL A 28 11.72 11.17 0.20
N ILE A 29 12.79 10.40 -0.01
CA ILE A 29 13.13 9.24 0.85
C ILE A 29 13.40 9.71 2.27
N LYS A 30 14.19 10.77 2.45
CA LYS A 30 14.46 11.37 3.78
C LYS A 30 13.20 11.89 4.43
N LEU A 31 12.31 12.53 3.67
CA LEU A 31 11.04 13.05 4.18
C LEU A 31 10.12 11.91 4.64
N HIS A 32 10.03 10.82 3.88
CA HIS A 32 9.34 9.61 4.32
C HIS A 32 9.95 9.00 5.59
N GLY A 33 11.29 8.95 5.66
CA GLY A 33 11.99 8.52 6.87
C GLY A 33 11.66 9.39 8.10
N LEU A 34 11.65 10.72 7.93
CA LEU A 34 11.28 11.65 8.99
C LEU A 34 9.80 11.53 9.39
N GLN A 35 8.90 11.34 8.43
CA GLN A 35 7.49 11.09 8.71
C GLN A 35 7.29 9.81 9.51
N LYS A 36 8.06 8.75 9.20
CA LYS A 36 8.07 7.51 9.98
C LYS A 36 8.55 7.75 11.42
N VAL A 37 9.71 8.37 11.61
CA VAL A 37 10.23 8.69 12.95
C VAL A 37 9.26 9.56 13.75
N LYS A 38 8.68 10.59 13.12
CA LYS A 38 7.66 11.44 13.75
C LYS A 38 6.45 10.60 14.20
N HIS A 39 5.98 9.70 13.35
CA HIS A 39 4.87 8.82 13.67
C HIS A 39 5.22 7.87 14.83
N ASP A 40 6.38 7.22 14.80
CA ASP A 40 6.83 6.31 15.86
C ASP A 40 6.94 7.04 17.21
N LEU A 41 7.44 8.27 17.23
CA LEU A 41 7.50 9.10 18.42
C LEU A 41 6.11 9.46 18.95
N LEU A 42 5.16 9.79 18.06
CA LEU A 42 3.78 10.06 18.47
C LEU A 42 3.11 8.81 19.06
N THR A 43 3.34 7.64 18.47
CA THR A 43 2.84 6.36 18.99
C THR A 43 3.43 6.06 20.36
N GLU A 44 4.74 6.24 20.55
CA GLU A 44 5.38 5.95 21.84
C GLU A 44 4.96 6.96 22.91
N ASN A 45 4.77 8.23 22.54
CA ASN A 45 4.21 9.25 23.44
C ASN A 45 2.79 8.88 23.88
N ALA A 46 1.93 8.46 22.96
CA ALA A 46 0.59 7.98 23.29
C ALA A 46 0.62 6.78 24.26
N ARG A 47 1.52 5.82 24.05
CA ARG A 47 1.74 4.69 24.97
C ARG A 47 2.19 5.14 26.36
N LEU A 48 3.11 6.10 26.43
CA LEU A 48 3.58 6.67 27.70
C LEU A 48 2.46 7.39 28.45
N ILE A 49 1.63 8.17 27.76
CA ILE A 49 0.44 8.82 28.34
C ILE A 49 -0.49 7.77 28.92
N GLN A 50 -0.78 6.70 28.17
CA GLN A 50 -1.63 5.62 28.66
C GLN A 50 -1.03 4.93 29.90
N ARG A 51 0.25 4.57 29.86
CA ARG A 51 0.94 3.94 31.00
C ARG A 51 0.90 4.84 32.24
N THR A 52 1.06 6.15 32.04
CA THR A 52 0.96 7.14 33.11
C THR A 52 -0.45 7.19 33.71
N ARG A 53 -1.50 7.14 32.87
CA ARG A 53 -2.90 7.06 33.35
C ARG A 53 -3.17 5.77 34.13
N GLU A 54 -2.64 4.64 33.67
CA GLU A 54 -2.75 3.36 34.36
C GLU A 54 -2.04 3.37 35.71
N TYR A 55 -0.82 3.90 35.79
CA TYR A 55 -0.11 4.10 37.06
C TYR A 55 -0.88 5.02 38.01
N ALA A 56 -1.44 6.13 37.51
CA ALA A 56 -2.26 7.03 38.32
C ALA A 56 -3.53 6.35 38.84
N ARG A 57 -4.16 5.49 38.02
CA ARG A 57 -5.32 4.69 38.42
C ARG A 57 -4.96 3.65 39.48
N GLN A 58 -3.90 2.89 39.27
CA GLN A 58 -3.39 1.92 40.27
C GLN A 58 -3.02 2.59 41.59
N LYS A 59 -2.43 3.80 41.55
CA LYS A 59 -2.13 4.57 42.76
C LYS A 59 -3.40 4.99 43.51
N ARG A 60 -4.49 5.35 42.81
CA ARG A 60 -5.79 5.65 43.43
C ARG A 60 -6.44 4.39 44.01
N GLU A 61 -6.40 3.27 43.29
CA GLU A 61 -6.97 1.99 43.75
C GLU A 61 -6.19 1.42 44.95
N ASN A 62 -4.87 1.56 44.97
CA ASN A 62 -4.03 1.19 46.11
C ASN A 62 -4.16 2.17 47.29
N GLY A 63 -4.38 3.47 47.03
CA GLY A 63 -4.69 4.46 48.06
C GLY A 63 -6.05 4.23 48.72
N GLN A 64 -7.07 3.81 47.96
CA GLN A 64 -8.37 3.39 48.51
C GLN A 64 -8.28 2.09 49.32
N LYS A 65 -7.40 1.15 48.94
CA LYS A 65 -7.16 -0.07 49.75
C LYS A 65 -6.37 0.19 51.03
N GLN A 66 -5.63 1.30 51.14
CA GLN A 66 -4.94 1.70 52.37
C GLN A 66 -5.83 2.43 53.39
N LEU A 67 -6.96 3.01 52.97
CA LEU A 67 -7.93 3.63 53.89
C LEU A 67 -8.87 2.62 54.59
N GLY A 68 -8.76 1.32 54.26
CA GLY A 68 -9.60 0.24 54.81
C GLY A 68 -8.88 -0.77 55.70
N ARG A 69 -7.59 -0.61 56.00
CA ARG A 69 -6.83 -1.55 56.86
C ARG A 69 -5.93 -0.83 57.83
N ASN A 70 -6.49 -0.47 58.98
CA ASN A 70 -5.71 -0.34 60.20
C ASN A 70 -5.21 -1.74 60.58
N HIS A 71 -3.93 -2.03 60.34
CA HIS A 71 -3.11 -2.79 61.28
C HIS A 71 -1.63 -2.64 60.91
N ALA A 72 -0.89 -2.11 61.87
CA ALA A 72 0.56 -2.02 61.87
C ALA A 72 1.17 -3.42 62.02
N THR A 73 2.21 -3.73 61.24
CA THR A 73 3.41 -4.42 61.74
C THR A 73 4.61 -4.12 60.86
N GLN A 74 5.77 -4.06 61.50
CA GLN A 74 7.03 -3.42 61.11
C GLN A 74 7.91 -4.25 60.14
N LEU A 75 8.55 -3.55 59.19
CA LEU A 75 9.97 -3.64 58.71
C LEU A 75 10.55 -4.97 58.16
N PRO A 76 11.72 -4.97 57.47
CA PRO A 76 12.57 -3.86 56.98
C PRO A 76 12.94 -3.91 55.48
N ALA A 77 13.57 -2.81 55.04
CA ALA A 77 14.18 -2.55 53.76
C ALA A 77 15.20 -3.62 53.28
N GLN A 78 15.25 -3.83 51.96
CA GLN A 78 16.48 -4.19 51.26
C GLN A 78 16.64 -3.41 49.95
N PHE A 79 17.90 -3.07 49.72
CA PHE A 79 18.46 -2.12 48.77
C PHE A 79 18.35 -2.56 47.31
N GLY A 80 18.39 -1.55 46.42
CA GLY A 80 18.61 -1.74 45.00
C GLY A 80 18.63 -0.41 44.24
N ALA A 81 19.33 0.59 44.77
CA ALA A 81 19.68 1.78 44.01
C ALA A 81 20.87 1.45 43.10
N THR A 82 20.66 1.40 41.78
CA THR A 82 21.72 1.44 40.79
C THR A 82 21.59 2.70 39.95
N THR A 83 22.33 3.72 40.40
CA THR A 83 23.16 4.63 39.58
C THR A 83 22.91 4.63 38.08
N PHE A 84 22.25 5.68 37.59
CA PHE A 84 22.40 6.15 36.21
C PHE A 84 23.63 7.08 36.17
N ASN A 85 24.75 6.56 35.68
CA ASN A 85 25.88 7.38 35.24
C ASN A 85 25.66 7.76 33.77
N GLU A 86 25.49 9.05 33.53
CA GLU A 86 25.83 9.68 32.26
C GLU A 86 27.34 9.54 32.01
N GLN A 87 27.74 8.97 30.87
CA GLN A 87 28.87 9.46 30.08
C GLN A 87 28.93 8.79 28.69
N MET A 88 28.68 9.63 27.68
CA MET A 88 29.24 9.67 26.32
C MET A 88 29.25 8.42 25.40
N ASN A 89 28.63 8.54 24.22
CA ASN A 89 29.37 8.69 22.95
C ASN A 89 28.45 9.08 21.77
N PRO A 90 28.73 10.14 20.98
CA PRO A 90 28.03 10.46 19.74
C PRO A 90 28.81 9.87 18.56
N GLY A 91 28.48 8.67 18.11
CA GLY A 91 29.23 8.08 17.01
C GLY A 91 28.89 6.64 16.67
N ALA A 92 27.65 6.38 16.24
CA ALA A 92 27.31 5.20 15.43
C ALA A 92 25.86 5.29 14.93
N LEU A 93 25.60 6.16 13.94
CA LEU A 93 24.44 5.95 13.05
C LEU A 93 24.74 4.77 12.12
N LYS A 94 24.72 3.55 12.67
CA LYS A 94 24.57 2.34 11.87
C LYS A 94 23.08 2.16 11.64
N GLY A 95 22.65 2.39 10.40
CA GLY A 95 21.32 2.03 9.93
C GLY A 95 21.06 0.56 10.29
N VAL A 96 20.13 0.36 11.22
CA VAL A 96 19.66 -0.97 11.60
C VAL A 96 18.78 -1.47 10.45
N TYR A 97 19.42 -2.07 9.44
CA TYR A 97 18.75 -3.01 8.56
C TYR A 97 18.53 -4.28 9.38
N THR A 98 17.40 -4.37 10.08
CA THR A 98 16.98 -5.63 10.68
C THR A 98 16.56 -6.61 9.59
N PRO A 99 17.11 -7.83 9.57
CA PRO A 99 16.64 -8.89 8.67
C PRO A 99 15.22 -9.32 9.08
N ALA A 100 14.43 -9.77 8.10
CA ALA A 100 13.06 -10.22 8.27
C ALA A 100 12.94 -11.25 9.42
N HIS A 101 12.35 -10.84 10.54
CA HIS A 101 12.08 -11.73 11.67
C HIS A 101 10.98 -12.72 11.28
N LYS A 102 11.26 -14.02 11.44
CA LYS A 102 10.32 -15.14 11.24
C LYS A 102 9.08 -15.14 12.16
N ASN A 103 8.91 -14.12 13.02
CA ASN A 103 7.76 -13.95 13.93
C ASN A 103 7.11 -12.56 13.80
N SER A 104 7.07 -11.98 12.60
CA SER A 104 6.34 -10.72 12.40
C SER A 104 4.83 -10.96 12.52
N PRO A 105 4.07 -10.13 13.27
CA PRO A 105 2.61 -10.25 13.39
C PRO A 105 1.87 -10.06 12.06
N ILE A 106 2.57 -9.54 11.05
CA ILE A 106 2.08 -9.33 9.69
C ILE A 106 3.17 -9.74 8.69
N THR A 107 2.76 -10.43 7.63
CA THR A 107 3.62 -10.84 6.52
C THR A 107 3.01 -10.41 5.21
N VAL A 108 3.85 -9.89 4.31
CA VAL A 108 3.46 -9.55 2.94
C VAL A 108 4.19 -10.52 2.02
N SER A 109 3.44 -11.27 1.23
CA SER A 109 3.96 -12.22 0.26
C SER A 109 3.63 -11.78 -1.15
N VAL A 110 4.51 -12.11 -2.10
CA VAL A 110 4.34 -11.73 -3.51
C VAL A 110 4.41 -12.98 -4.36
N GLN A 111 3.34 -13.21 -5.13
CA GLN A 111 3.25 -14.31 -6.08
C GLN A 111 3.31 -13.73 -7.49
N MET A 112 4.35 -14.06 -8.26
CA MET A 112 4.45 -13.60 -9.65
C MET A 112 3.40 -14.30 -10.50
N GLY A 113 2.65 -13.53 -11.27
CA GLY A 113 1.68 -14.01 -12.23
C GLY A 113 2.18 -13.90 -13.67
N PRO A 114 1.46 -14.50 -14.62
CA PRO A 114 1.73 -14.31 -16.04
C PRO A 114 1.42 -12.87 -16.48
N ASN A 115 1.85 -12.49 -17.69
CA ASN A 115 1.41 -11.27 -18.36
C ASN A 115 1.62 -9.97 -17.57
N PHE A 116 2.80 -9.79 -16.97
CA PHE A 116 3.15 -8.54 -16.26
C PHE A 116 2.30 -8.30 -15.02
N THR A 117 1.97 -9.37 -14.30
CA THR A 117 1.16 -9.31 -13.08
C THR A 117 1.86 -9.93 -11.88
N ALA A 118 1.49 -9.51 -10.68
CA ALA A 118 1.84 -10.19 -9.44
C ALA A 118 0.72 -9.98 -8.42
N VAL A 119 0.48 -10.96 -7.56
CA VAL A 119 -0.47 -10.83 -6.45
C VAL A 119 0.32 -10.56 -5.18
N LEU A 120 -0.02 -9.45 -4.52
CA LEU A 120 0.46 -9.13 -3.18
C LEU A 120 -0.57 -9.62 -2.16
N GLU A 121 -0.18 -10.56 -1.31
CA GLU A 121 -1.05 -11.14 -0.29
C GLU A 121 -0.52 -10.80 1.10
N THR A 122 -1.38 -10.14 1.89
CA THR A 122 -1.11 -9.75 3.26
C THR A 122 -1.75 -10.75 4.21
N ALA A 123 -0.94 -11.35 5.09
CA ALA A 123 -1.42 -12.26 6.12
C ALA A 123 -1.08 -11.72 7.51
N ILE A 124 -2.06 -11.75 8.41
CA ILE A 124 -1.91 -11.35 9.81
C ILE A 124 -1.85 -12.63 10.65
N SER A 125 -0.79 -12.80 11.43
CA SER A 125 -0.53 -14.01 12.23
C SER A 125 -1.16 -13.95 13.63
N LEU A 126 -1.82 -12.85 13.98
CA LEU A 126 -2.49 -12.65 15.26
C LEU A 126 -3.91 -13.22 15.21
N ASN A 127 -4.33 -13.89 16.27
CA ASN A 127 -5.71 -14.32 16.42
C ASN A 127 -6.63 -13.15 16.81
N GLN A 128 -7.95 -13.37 16.81
CA GLN A 128 -8.94 -12.30 17.05
C GLN A 128 -8.81 -11.65 18.43
N ALA A 129 -8.46 -12.41 19.47
CA ALA A 129 -8.27 -11.88 20.82
C ALA A 129 -7.03 -10.96 20.88
N GLN A 130 -5.92 -11.39 20.27
CA GLN A 130 -4.69 -10.60 20.17
C GLN A 130 -4.89 -9.36 19.30
N LEU A 131 -5.68 -9.44 18.23
CA LEU A 131 -6.01 -8.28 17.39
C LEU A 131 -6.84 -7.26 18.15
N ARG A 132 -7.84 -7.71 18.92
CA ARG A 132 -8.65 -6.82 19.77
C ARG A 132 -7.81 -6.15 20.85
N GLU A 133 -6.89 -6.88 21.46
CA GLU A 133 -5.96 -6.32 22.45
C GLU A 133 -4.99 -5.30 21.82
N PHE A 134 -4.44 -5.62 20.65
CA PHE A 134 -3.51 -4.75 19.93
C PHE A 134 -4.17 -3.44 19.48
N TYR A 135 -5.31 -3.54 18.79
CA TYR A 135 -6.01 -2.37 18.27
C TYR A 135 -6.85 -1.65 19.31
N LYS A 136 -7.15 -2.29 20.45
CA LYS A 136 -8.11 -1.80 21.47
C LYS A 136 -9.47 -1.43 20.87
N ALA A 137 -9.81 -2.09 19.78
CA ALA A 137 -11.00 -1.85 18.96
C ALA A 137 -11.48 -3.18 18.38
N ASP A 138 -12.70 -3.19 17.85
CA ASP A 138 -13.22 -4.38 17.20
C ASP A 138 -12.57 -4.56 15.82
N ALA A 139 -11.77 -5.62 15.67
CA ALA A 139 -10.98 -5.90 14.47
C ALA A 139 -11.80 -6.58 13.35
N THR A 140 -13.11 -6.37 13.32
CA THR A 140 -14.02 -6.91 12.29
C THR A 140 -13.84 -6.23 10.93
N HIS A 141 -13.37 -4.98 10.93
CA HIS A 141 -13.18 -4.18 9.73
C HIS A 141 -11.72 -3.74 9.65
N ILE A 142 -10.89 -4.52 8.95
CA ILE A 142 -9.48 -4.17 8.72
C ILE A 142 -9.37 -3.54 7.34
N ASP A 143 -8.84 -2.31 7.31
CA ASP A 143 -8.46 -1.63 6.08
C ASP A 143 -6.96 -1.83 5.83
N TYR A 144 -6.62 -2.19 4.60
CA TYR A 144 -5.25 -2.38 4.11
C TYR A 144 -4.89 -1.18 3.23
N ARG A 145 -3.98 -0.35 3.72
CA ARG A 145 -3.34 0.71 2.94
C ARG A 145 -2.01 0.21 2.42
N MET A 146 -1.97 -0.12 1.13
CA MET A 146 -0.80 -0.61 0.43
C MET A 146 -0.15 0.51 -0.36
N ILE A 147 1.16 0.62 -0.24
CA ILE A 147 2.02 1.58 -0.92
C ILE A 147 3.00 0.77 -1.75
N LEU A 148 3.02 1.00 -3.05
CA LEU A 148 3.95 0.38 -3.99
C LEU A 148 4.88 1.45 -4.55
N ILE A 149 6.19 1.26 -4.37
CA ILE A 149 7.21 2.15 -4.91
C ILE A 149 7.98 1.41 -6.00
N GLU A 150 8.03 2.01 -7.17
CA GLU A 150 8.74 1.49 -8.34
C GLU A 150 10.10 2.17 -8.45
N THR A 151 11.16 1.37 -8.48
CA THR A 151 12.53 1.85 -8.58
C THR A 151 13.22 1.23 -9.79
N LYS A 152 13.70 2.07 -10.69
CA LYS A 152 14.47 1.67 -11.88
C LYS A 152 15.83 2.35 -11.85
N LYS A 153 16.90 1.57 -11.99
CA LYS A 153 18.29 2.06 -11.93
C LYS A 153 18.59 2.93 -10.69
N GLY A 154 17.94 2.65 -9.56
CA GLY A 154 18.11 3.39 -8.30
C GLY A 154 17.31 4.69 -8.19
N ILE A 155 16.48 5.03 -9.18
CA ILE A 155 15.60 6.20 -9.17
C ILE A 155 14.17 5.72 -8.92
N VAL A 156 13.43 6.42 -8.05
CA VAL A 156 11.99 6.17 -7.86
C VAL A 156 11.26 6.77 -9.05
N GLU A 157 10.67 5.92 -9.88
CA GLU A 157 9.92 6.36 -11.06
C GLU A 157 8.44 6.59 -10.74
N ASN A 158 7.89 5.78 -9.83
CA ASN A 158 6.48 5.85 -9.48
C ASN A 158 6.23 5.45 -8.02
N ALA A 159 5.17 5.98 -7.44
CA ALA A 159 4.66 5.58 -6.15
C ALA A 159 3.13 5.55 -6.21
N SER A 160 2.54 4.39 -5.93
CA SER A 160 1.10 4.18 -5.94
C SER A 160 0.62 3.83 -4.54
N THR A 161 -0.54 4.33 -4.13
CA THR A 161 -1.20 3.95 -2.88
C THR A 161 -2.60 3.44 -3.17
N VAL A 162 -2.96 2.29 -2.62
CA VAL A 162 -4.31 1.74 -2.66
C VAL A 162 -4.79 1.46 -1.25
N VAL A 163 -6.06 1.77 -0.98
CA VAL A 163 -6.74 1.41 0.26
C VAL A 163 -7.84 0.41 -0.10
N THR A 164 -7.84 -0.74 0.56
CA THR A 164 -8.78 -1.84 0.27
C THR A 164 -9.09 -2.61 1.54
N ARG A 165 -10.21 -3.33 1.57
CA ARG A 165 -10.53 -4.32 2.61
C ARG A 165 -10.08 -5.73 2.23
N ASN A 166 -9.67 -5.93 0.97
CA ASN A 166 -9.17 -7.21 0.51
C ASN A 166 -7.69 -7.37 0.90
N PRO A 167 -7.30 -8.44 1.62
CA PRO A 167 -5.90 -8.70 1.95
C PRO A 167 -5.03 -9.03 0.71
N LYS A 168 -5.66 -9.30 -0.44
CA LYS A 168 -5.00 -9.58 -1.71
C LYS A 168 -5.19 -8.42 -2.69
N VAL A 169 -4.10 -7.98 -3.30
CA VAL A 169 -4.11 -6.98 -4.37
C VAL A 169 -3.33 -7.49 -5.57
N THR A 170 -3.97 -7.47 -6.73
CA THR A 170 -3.31 -7.81 -7.99
C THR A 170 -2.64 -6.57 -8.56
N LEU A 171 -1.33 -6.64 -8.70
CA LEU A 171 -0.51 -5.68 -9.42
C LEU A 171 -0.54 -6.01 -10.91
N LEU A 172 -0.72 -4.99 -11.73
CA LEU A 172 -0.81 -5.10 -13.19
C LEU A 172 0.25 -4.22 -13.84
N LYS A 173 0.58 -4.52 -15.10
CA LYS A 173 1.51 -3.73 -15.93
C LYS A 173 2.92 -3.61 -15.31
N LEU A 174 3.37 -4.65 -14.61
CA LEU A 174 4.72 -4.70 -14.05
C LEU A 174 5.76 -4.66 -15.17
N GLN A 175 6.88 -3.98 -14.93
CA GLN A 175 7.96 -3.86 -15.90
C GLN A 175 9.09 -4.83 -15.57
N GLU A 176 9.61 -5.50 -16.60
CA GLU A 176 10.75 -6.40 -16.44
C GLU A 176 11.99 -5.65 -15.93
N GLY A 177 12.64 -6.21 -14.92
CA GLY A 177 13.84 -5.65 -14.31
C GLY A 177 13.61 -4.45 -13.38
N VAL A 178 12.36 -4.00 -13.21
CA VAL A 178 12.01 -2.95 -12.23
C VAL A 178 11.91 -3.55 -10.83
N LYS A 179 12.43 -2.83 -9.85
CA LYS A 179 12.37 -3.20 -8.44
C LYS A 179 11.16 -2.55 -7.80
N TYR A 180 10.35 -3.35 -7.14
CA TYR A 180 9.15 -2.95 -6.45
C TYR A 180 9.33 -3.09 -4.95
N HIS A 181 8.98 -2.05 -4.21
CA HIS A 181 8.93 -2.02 -2.76
C HIS A 181 7.48 -1.83 -2.33
N ALA A 182 6.89 -2.87 -1.73
CA ALA A 182 5.54 -2.85 -1.22
C ALA A 182 5.53 -2.71 0.30
N THR A 183 4.81 -1.73 0.81
CA THR A 183 4.54 -1.54 2.23
C THR A 183 3.03 -1.59 2.45
N VAL A 184 2.57 -2.41 3.39
CA VAL A 184 1.15 -2.53 3.73
C VAL A 184 0.94 -2.13 5.18
N HIS A 185 0.04 -1.18 5.40
CA HIS A 185 -0.45 -0.82 6.72
C HIS A 185 -1.85 -1.39 6.91
N CYS A 186 -2.04 -2.21 7.94
CA CYS A 186 -3.36 -2.64 8.38
C CYS A 186 -3.84 -1.72 9.49
N THR A 187 -5.03 -1.14 9.32
CA THR A 187 -5.68 -0.25 10.28
C THR A 187 -7.08 -0.74 10.58
N VAL A 188 -7.57 -0.44 11.78
CA VAL A 188 -8.95 -0.72 12.20
C VAL A 188 -9.60 0.62 12.55
N PRO A 189 -10.87 0.86 12.17
CA PRO A 189 -11.61 2.05 12.58
C PRO A 189 -11.56 2.25 14.09
N ASN A 190 -11.38 3.51 14.52
CA ASN A 190 -11.27 3.90 15.93
C ASN A 190 -10.04 3.32 16.67
N SER A 191 -9.06 2.79 15.94
CA SER A 191 -7.75 2.46 16.50
C SER A 191 -6.68 3.44 16.04
N GLU A 192 -5.83 3.85 16.97
CA GLU A 192 -4.61 4.60 16.66
C GLU A 192 -3.43 3.67 16.31
N CYS A 193 -3.61 2.35 16.47
CA CYS A 193 -2.58 1.36 16.20
C CYS A 193 -2.67 0.86 14.74
N ARG A 194 -1.53 0.49 14.16
CA ARG A 194 -1.46 -0.14 12.84
C ARG A 194 -0.41 -1.24 12.80
N LEU A 195 -0.67 -2.31 12.07
CA LEU A 195 0.36 -3.30 11.71
C LEU A 195 0.99 -2.90 10.39
N THR A 196 2.31 -3.10 10.25
CA THR A 196 3.03 -2.77 9.01
C THR A 196 3.84 -3.96 8.53
N GLY A 197 3.59 -4.39 7.30
CA GLY A 197 4.33 -5.44 6.62
C GLY A 197 4.98 -4.90 5.35
N GLU A 198 6.10 -5.48 4.96
CA GLU A 198 6.89 -5.03 3.82
C GLU A 198 7.35 -6.21 2.98
N ALA A 199 7.39 -6.02 1.66
CA ALA A 199 7.97 -6.94 0.71
C ALA A 199 8.73 -6.18 -0.37
N THR A 200 9.83 -6.74 -0.84
CA THR A 200 10.60 -6.19 -1.96
C THR A 200 10.81 -7.28 -2.99
N PHE A 201 10.58 -6.97 -4.26
CA PHE A 201 10.76 -7.91 -5.35
C PHE A 201 11.23 -7.21 -6.61
N VAL A 202 11.82 -7.97 -7.54
CA VAL A 202 12.11 -7.51 -8.90
C VAL A 202 11.26 -8.32 -9.83
N TYR A 203 10.47 -7.67 -10.68
CA TYR A 203 9.63 -8.40 -11.61
C TYR A 203 10.52 -9.02 -12.71
N LYS A 204 10.34 -10.32 -12.92
CA LYS A 204 10.98 -11.09 -13.98
C LYS A 204 9.86 -11.77 -14.74
N TYR A 205 9.85 -11.61 -16.06
CA TYR A 205 8.84 -12.26 -16.88
C TYR A 205 9.01 -13.77 -16.76
N VAL A 206 7.97 -14.44 -16.25
CA VAL A 206 7.89 -15.90 -16.25
C VAL A 206 7.07 -16.27 -17.48
N ALA A 207 7.74 -16.77 -18.51
CA ALA A 207 7.06 -17.27 -19.70
C ALA A 207 6.03 -18.33 -19.26
N PRO A 208 4.79 -18.28 -19.77
CA PRO A 208 3.81 -19.31 -19.49
C PRO A 208 4.41 -20.66 -19.91
N LYS A 209 4.47 -21.61 -18.96
CA LYS A 209 4.82 -22.99 -19.30
C LYS A 209 3.74 -23.50 -20.25
N GLN A 210 4.01 -23.47 -21.55
CA GLN A 210 3.19 -24.18 -22.51
C GLN A 210 3.18 -25.66 -22.11
N PRO A 211 2.02 -26.32 -22.01
CA PRO A 211 2.00 -27.77 -22.08
C PRO A 211 2.60 -28.15 -23.44
N MET A 212 3.71 -28.89 -23.42
CA MET A 212 4.33 -29.43 -24.64
C MET A 212 3.30 -30.30 -25.36
N VAL A 213 2.72 -29.76 -26.42
CA VAL A 213 2.15 -30.55 -27.52
C VAL A 213 3.16 -30.45 -28.65
N GLN A 214 3.70 -31.59 -29.06
CA GLN A 214 4.66 -31.72 -30.16
C GLN A 214 4.08 -31.15 -31.46
N PRO A 215 4.91 -30.57 -32.33
CA PRO A 215 4.46 -29.94 -33.56
C PRO A 215 4.18 -30.99 -34.61
N ASP A 216 3.02 -30.90 -35.26
CA ASP A 216 2.86 -31.43 -36.61
C ASP A 216 2.64 -30.26 -37.57
N HIS A 217 3.36 -30.31 -38.67
CA HIS A 217 3.59 -29.23 -39.61
C HIS A 217 2.33 -28.78 -40.36
N THR A 218 2.11 -27.47 -40.51
CA THR A 218 1.75 -26.88 -41.81
C THR A 218 2.09 -25.38 -41.87
N GLU A 219 2.87 -25.00 -42.88
CA GLU A 219 3.06 -23.66 -43.48
C GLU A 219 1.73 -22.93 -43.74
N ALA A 220 1.57 -21.62 -43.91
CA ALA A 220 2.38 -20.40 -44.02
C ALA A 220 1.41 -19.24 -43.66
N THR A 221 1.78 -18.02 -43.28
CA THR A 221 2.19 -16.92 -44.20
C THR A 221 2.20 -15.64 -43.34
N LEU A 222 3.28 -14.87 -43.35
CA LEU A 222 3.30 -13.47 -42.93
C LEU A 222 2.73 -12.60 -44.07
N PRO A 223 2.03 -11.51 -43.77
CA PRO A 223 2.67 -10.25 -44.10
C PRO A 223 2.54 -9.19 -43.00
N ASP A 224 3.63 -8.44 -42.86
CA ASP A 224 3.69 -7.10 -42.29
C ASP A 224 2.49 -6.24 -42.69
N THR A 225 1.85 -5.63 -41.69
CA THR A 225 1.33 -4.27 -41.84
C THR A 225 1.45 -3.57 -40.49
N GLN A 226 2.54 -2.83 -40.32
CA GLN A 226 2.56 -1.72 -39.37
C GLN A 226 1.51 -0.70 -39.84
N ALA A 227 0.55 -0.42 -38.97
CA ALA A 227 -0.30 0.75 -39.06
C ALA A 227 -0.18 1.53 -37.73
N PRO A 228 -0.33 2.86 -37.79
CA PRO A 228 0.48 3.81 -37.03
C PRO A 228 0.08 3.91 -35.56
N ILE A 229 1.07 4.30 -34.73
CA ILE A 229 0.87 4.77 -33.36
C ILE A 229 -0.06 5.99 -33.42
N SER A 230 -1.35 5.78 -33.16
CA SER A 230 -2.28 6.87 -32.90
C SER A 230 -2.11 7.30 -31.45
N VAL A 231 -1.55 8.49 -31.30
CA VAL A 231 -1.56 9.27 -30.07
C VAL A 231 -3.01 9.75 -29.83
N ASP A 232 -3.46 9.71 -28.58
CA ASP A 232 -4.70 10.29 -28.03
C ASP A 232 -6.07 9.65 -28.36
N ASN A 233 -6.31 8.44 -27.86
CA ASN A 233 -7.67 8.00 -27.49
C ASN A 233 -7.62 7.40 -26.08
N GLU A 234 -7.93 8.21 -25.06
CA GLU A 234 -8.10 7.73 -23.68
C GLU A 234 -9.31 6.78 -23.65
N SER A 235 -9.03 5.48 -23.64
CA SER A 235 -10.03 4.43 -23.47
C SER A 235 -10.17 4.07 -22.00
N TYR A 236 -11.41 4.10 -21.52
CA TYR A 236 -11.80 3.79 -20.17
C TYR A 236 -12.45 2.41 -20.08
N LYS A 237 -12.21 1.70 -18.98
CA LYS A 237 -12.80 0.38 -18.70
C LYS A 237 -13.40 0.34 -17.29
N MET A 238 -14.69 0.08 -17.21
CA MET A 238 -15.39 -0.18 -15.96
C MET A 238 -15.69 -1.66 -15.84
N ASN A 239 -15.10 -2.34 -14.86
CA ASN A 239 -15.41 -3.74 -14.55
C ASN A 239 -16.45 -3.80 -13.44
N VAL A 240 -17.63 -4.30 -13.77
CA VAL A 240 -18.75 -4.46 -12.85
C VAL A 240 -18.73 -5.90 -12.33
N GLN A 241 -18.54 -6.07 -11.02
CA GLN A 241 -18.56 -7.37 -10.36
C GLN A 241 -20.00 -7.83 -10.15
N VAL A 242 -20.42 -8.87 -10.87
CA VAL A 242 -21.79 -9.42 -10.81
C VAL A 242 -21.91 -10.68 -9.97
N GLY A 243 -20.78 -11.31 -9.61
CA GLY A 243 -20.69 -12.51 -8.78
C GLY A 243 -19.35 -12.61 -8.05
N GLU A 244 -19.10 -13.70 -7.33
CA GLU A 244 -17.88 -13.87 -6.50
C GLU A 244 -16.58 -13.73 -7.31
N ASP A 245 -16.55 -14.22 -8.55
CA ASP A 245 -15.41 -14.13 -9.47
C ASP A 245 -15.82 -13.66 -10.89
N GLU A 246 -17.06 -13.19 -11.07
CA GLU A 246 -17.59 -12.81 -12.38
C GLU A 246 -17.60 -11.29 -12.57
N TYR A 247 -16.89 -10.83 -13.62
CA TYR A 247 -16.79 -9.42 -13.99
C TYR A 247 -17.27 -9.19 -15.41
N LEU A 248 -18.07 -8.15 -15.57
CA LEU A 248 -18.50 -7.65 -16.87
C LEU A 248 -17.79 -6.32 -17.16
N THR A 249 -17.18 -6.19 -18.33
CA THR A 249 -16.41 -5.00 -18.69
C THR A 249 -17.20 -4.08 -19.62
N CYS A 250 -17.42 -2.84 -19.18
CA CYS A 250 -17.92 -1.74 -19.99
C CYS A 250 -16.73 -0.91 -20.49
N ASN A 251 -16.56 -0.79 -21.81
CA ASN A 251 -15.51 0.02 -22.41
C ASN A 251 -16.13 1.27 -23.05
N PHE A 252 -15.49 2.42 -22.88
CA PHE A 252 -15.91 3.70 -23.47
C PHE A 252 -14.72 4.65 -23.61
N ASN A 253 -14.87 5.70 -24.40
CA ASN A 253 -13.86 6.72 -24.65
C ASN A 253 -14.34 8.09 -24.15
N ASN A 254 -13.47 9.10 -24.20
CA ASN A 254 -13.83 10.46 -23.77
C ASN A 254 -15.00 11.08 -24.57
N GLU A 255 -15.16 10.73 -25.84
CA GLU A 255 -16.20 11.29 -26.72
C GLU A 255 -17.53 10.52 -26.69
N ASP A 256 -17.59 9.39 -25.98
CA ASP A 256 -18.78 8.54 -25.97
C ASP A 256 -19.90 9.11 -25.08
N ASP A 257 -21.16 8.94 -25.48
CA ASP A 257 -22.33 9.23 -24.64
C ASP A 257 -22.47 8.15 -23.56
N LEU A 258 -22.08 8.50 -22.34
CA LEU A 258 -22.07 7.58 -21.19
C LEU A 258 -23.45 6.99 -20.89
N THR A 259 -24.53 7.72 -21.19
CA THR A 259 -25.91 7.23 -20.99
C THR A 259 -26.22 6.10 -21.96
N GLN A 260 -25.87 6.29 -23.24
CA GLN A 260 -26.06 5.26 -24.28
C GLN A 260 -25.17 4.05 -24.05
N ILE A 261 -23.92 4.26 -23.60
CA ILE A 261 -23.00 3.19 -23.24
C ILE A 261 -23.55 2.38 -22.06
N ALA A 262 -23.97 3.04 -20.98
CA ALA A 262 -24.53 2.37 -19.81
C ALA A 262 -25.80 1.57 -20.16
N GLN A 263 -26.68 2.15 -20.97
CA GLN A 263 -27.91 1.50 -21.40
C GLN A 263 -27.62 0.29 -22.31
N SER A 264 -26.66 0.41 -23.23
CA SER A 264 -26.21 -0.70 -24.07
C SER A 264 -25.58 -1.81 -23.24
N PHE A 265 -24.76 -1.45 -22.25
CA PHE A 265 -24.12 -2.40 -21.35
C PHE A 265 -25.14 -3.18 -20.49
N ILE A 266 -26.13 -2.49 -19.92
CA ILE A 266 -27.19 -3.13 -19.14
C ILE A 266 -28.01 -4.09 -20.00
N ASN A 267 -28.40 -3.67 -21.20
CA ASN A 267 -29.20 -4.49 -22.12
C ASN A 267 -28.43 -5.71 -22.62
N ASN A 268 -27.18 -5.52 -23.06
CA ASN A 268 -26.35 -6.60 -23.61
C ASN A 268 -26.03 -7.68 -22.56
N ASN A 269 -25.92 -7.28 -21.29
CA ASN A 269 -25.58 -8.19 -20.20
C ASN A 269 -26.79 -8.60 -19.33
N ARG A 270 -28.01 -8.21 -19.72
CA ARG A 270 -29.26 -8.53 -18.99
C ARG A 270 -29.25 -8.11 -17.51
N LEU A 271 -28.61 -6.98 -17.22
CA LEU A 271 -28.58 -6.40 -15.88
C LEU A 271 -29.91 -5.70 -15.55
N LYS A 272 -30.18 -5.49 -14.27
CA LYS A 272 -31.43 -4.82 -13.84
C LYS A 272 -31.39 -3.34 -14.24
N PRO A 273 -32.48 -2.78 -14.83
CA PRO A 273 -32.53 -1.36 -15.23
C PRO A 273 -32.31 -0.35 -14.10
N ILE A 274 -32.58 -0.75 -12.85
CA ILE A 274 -32.36 0.09 -11.67
C ILE A 274 -30.89 0.51 -11.48
N LEU A 275 -29.95 -0.23 -12.08
CA LEU A 275 -28.51 0.03 -12.00
C LEU A 275 -28.03 1.14 -12.95
N LEU A 276 -28.91 1.65 -13.82
CA LEU A 276 -28.53 2.58 -14.89
C LEU A 276 -27.94 3.88 -14.34
N ASP A 277 -28.64 4.53 -13.42
CA ASP A 277 -28.22 5.83 -12.88
C ASP A 277 -26.90 5.70 -12.07
N GLY A 278 -26.77 4.63 -11.30
CA GLY A 278 -25.53 4.32 -10.57
C GLY A 278 -24.37 4.02 -11.51
N LEU A 279 -24.61 3.29 -12.60
CA LEU A 279 -23.58 3.00 -13.61
C LEU A 279 -23.14 4.27 -14.34
N VAL A 280 -24.06 5.12 -14.78
CA VAL A 280 -23.72 6.41 -15.43
C VAL A 280 -22.86 7.26 -14.49
N THR A 281 -23.26 7.38 -13.23
CA THR A 281 -22.51 8.11 -12.20
C THR A 281 -21.10 7.50 -12.00
N ALA A 282 -20.98 6.17 -12.02
CA ALA A 282 -19.69 5.50 -11.91
C ALA A 282 -18.78 5.75 -13.12
N LEU A 283 -19.32 5.75 -14.34
CA LEU A 283 -18.58 6.04 -15.58
C LEU A 283 -18.11 7.50 -15.62
N GLU A 284 -18.95 8.45 -15.22
CA GLU A 284 -18.59 9.87 -15.08
C GLU A 284 -17.46 10.06 -14.06
N ASN A 285 -17.60 9.43 -12.89
CA ASN A 285 -16.57 9.47 -11.86
C ASN A 285 -15.25 8.84 -12.33
N LEU A 286 -15.30 7.79 -13.16
CA LEU A 286 -14.11 7.21 -13.76
C LEU A 286 -13.43 8.22 -14.70
N LYS A 287 -14.19 8.85 -15.59
CA LYS A 287 -13.70 9.88 -16.52
C LYS A 287 -13.06 11.06 -15.78
N LEU A 288 -13.69 11.54 -14.70
CA LEU A 288 -13.19 12.66 -13.88
C LEU A 288 -11.98 12.30 -13.01
N SER A 289 -11.77 11.01 -12.70
CA SER A 289 -10.73 10.58 -11.74
C SER A 289 -9.30 10.56 -12.30
N GLY A 290 -9.13 10.70 -13.62
CA GLY A 290 -7.82 10.52 -14.28
C GLY A 290 -7.33 9.06 -14.29
N VAL A 291 -8.18 8.11 -13.89
CA VAL A 291 -7.91 6.66 -13.94
C VAL A 291 -8.63 6.08 -15.16
N THR A 292 -7.97 5.19 -15.89
CA THR A 292 -8.55 4.56 -17.10
C THR A 292 -9.26 3.25 -16.84
N ILE A 293 -9.10 2.63 -15.67
CA ILE A 293 -9.74 1.36 -15.33
C ILE A 293 -10.24 1.38 -13.88
N ARG A 294 -11.49 0.99 -13.64
CA ARG A 294 -12.06 0.88 -12.29
C ARG A 294 -12.92 -0.36 -12.15
N ASN A 295 -12.91 -0.95 -10.96
CA ASN A 295 -13.78 -2.06 -10.60
C ASN A 295 -14.85 -1.54 -9.63
N VAL A 296 -16.10 -1.95 -9.81
CA VAL A 296 -17.23 -1.56 -8.98
C VAL A 296 -18.11 -2.79 -8.74
N ASP A 297 -18.57 -2.98 -7.51
CA ASP A 297 -19.55 -4.03 -7.20
C ASP A 297 -20.94 -3.61 -7.71
N VAL A 298 -21.73 -4.54 -8.24
CA VAL A 298 -23.14 -4.24 -8.60
C VAL A 298 -23.91 -3.61 -7.42
N SER A 299 -23.57 -3.99 -6.19
CA SER A 299 -24.17 -3.45 -4.97
C SER A 299 -23.89 -1.95 -4.76
N ASP A 300 -22.76 -1.46 -5.27
CA ASP A 300 -22.38 -0.03 -5.20
C ASP A 300 -23.07 0.81 -6.30
N LEU A 301 -23.78 0.17 -7.24
CA LEU A 301 -24.51 0.82 -8.34
C LEU A 301 -26.03 0.96 -8.05
N LEU A 302 -26.48 0.53 -6.86
CA LEU A 302 -27.86 0.65 -6.37
C LEU A 302 -28.02 1.88 -5.47
#